data_AF-A0AAV5E270-F1
#
_entry.id   AF-A0AAV5E270-F1
#
_cell.length_a   1.000
_cell.length_b   1.000
_cell.length_c   1.000
_cell.angle_alpha   90.00
_cell.angle_beta   90.00
_cell.angle_gamma   90.00
#
_symmetry.space_group_name_H-M   'P 1'
#
loop_
_entity.id
_entity.type
_entity.pdbx_description
1 polymer ?
#
loop_
_entity_poly.entity_id
_entity_poly.type
_entity_poly.pdbx_seq_one_letter_code
_entity_poly.pdbx_strand_id
1 'polypeptide(L)'
;MSHSFKNSAMTSGVASPCTSLIHDMLVMASLTVLLVASLLGTVKNIGFTGVFRLIFKPLVAELPCFGAICCSLREKSKVDFTLKVIGGEMTAIPGISDAIEGTIRDTVEDTLTWPNRIVVPIVPGDYSDLELKPVGVLEVKLVEARDLKNKDLVGKSDPFAVLYIRPLREKTKKSKTINNDLNPIWNEHYEFVVEDISTQHLTVKIYDDEGLQASEIIGCSRVSLADLQPGKVKDLWLDLVKDWEILRDKKPRGQVHVELLYYPYAKHEGVSNPFANQVQLTSLEKVLKTESNGYDVNQRKNVIMRGVLLVTVISAEDLPSMDIGGKADPFVVVTETLNPIWNQTFDFVVEDALHDLLMVEVWDHDTFGKDYVGRCILTLTRVLLDGEFQDTFVLQGAKSGKLNLHFKWTPQPIYRDRDRDQ
;
A
#
# COMPACT_ATOMS: atom_id res chain seq x y z
N MET A 1 -12.49 40.74 -2.01
CA MET A 1 -12.61 41.84 -3.01
C MET A 1 -11.39 41.81 -3.92
N SER A 2 -11.66 41.88 -5.23
CA SER A 2 -10.75 42.02 -6.39
C SER A 2 -9.56 41.05 -6.50
N HIS A 3 -9.67 40.06 -7.40
CA HIS A 3 -8.52 39.39 -8.00
C HIS A 3 -8.10 40.18 -9.25
N SER A 4 -6.85 40.66 -9.28
CA SER A 4 -6.23 41.27 -10.45
C SER A 4 -5.35 40.25 -11.15
N PHE A 5 -5.81 39.72 -12.28
CA PHE A 5 -4.97 39.03 -13.23
C PHE A 5 -4.26 40.09 -14.08
N LYS A 6 -2.94 40.25 -13.92
CA LYS A 6 -2.14 41.03 -14.86
C LYS A 6 -1.95 40.21 -16.14
N ASN A 7 -2.73 40.54 -17.16
CA ASN A 7 -2.61 40.01 -18.51
C ASN A 7 -1.44 40.69 -19.22
N SER A 8 -0.43 39.92 -19.64
CA SER A 8 0.55 40.35 -20.63
C SER A 8 0.00 40.01 -22.02
N ALA A 9 -0.61 40.99 -22.67
CA ALA A 9 -1.11 40.85 -24.04
C ALA A 9 0.05 40.79 -25.05
N MET A 10 0.09 39.73 -25.86
CA MET A 10 0.71 39.76 -27.18
C MET A 10 -0.40 39.93 -28.23
N THR A 11 -0.09 40.77 -29.22
CA THR A 11 -0.96 41.40 -30.20
C THR A 11 -1.49 40.49 -31.31
N SER A 12 -2.71 40.78 -31.73
CA SER A 12 -3.40 40.51 -33.01
C SER A 12 -2.82 39.48 -33.99
N GLY A 13 -3.59 38.42 -34.24
CA GLY A 13 -3.44 37.51 -35.39
C GLY A 13 -4.75 36.75 -35.65
N VAL A 14 -5.14 36.69 -36.91
CA VAL A 14 -6.43 36.25 -37.45
C VAL A 14 -6.82 34.82 -37.02
N ALA A 15 -8.11 34.62 -36.74
CA ALA A 15 -8.71 33.36 -36.34
C ALA A 15 -8.43 32.23 -37.36
N SER A 16 -7.98 31.08 -36.85
CA SER A 16 -8.03 29.77 -37.53
C SER A 16 -8.59 28.74 -36.54
N PRO A 17 -9.44 27.79 -36.98
CA PRO A 17 -10.02 26.80 -36.09
C PRO A 17 -8.99 25.70 -35.81
N CYS A 18 -8.08 25.94 -34.87
CA CYS A 18 -7.21 24.92 -34.31
C CYS A 18 -7.96 24.15 -33.21
N THR A 19 -8.85 23.23 -33.59
CA THR A 19 -9.60 22.38 -32.66
C THR A 19 -8.80 21.21 -32.07
N SER A 20 -7.46 21.22 -32.09
CA SER A 20 -6.68 20.06 -31.62
C SER A 20 -5.43 20.34 -30.76
N LEU A 21 -5.16 21.58 -30.32
CA LEU A 21 -3.85 21.90 -29.72
C LEU A 21 -3.83 22.47 -28.29
N ILE A 22 -4.98 22.67 -27.63
CA ILE A 22 -5.03 23.23 -26.26
C ILE A 22 -5.72 22.26 -25.29
N HIS A 23 -5.32 20.99 -25.28
CA HIS A 23 -5.87 20.02 -24.31
C HIS A 23 -5.08 19.98 -23.01
N ASP A 24 -3.76 20.19 -23.07
CA ASP A 24 -2.87 20.24 -21.90
C ASP A 24 -1.90 21.42 -22.08
N MET A 25 -2.02 22.46 -21.24
CA MET A 25 -1.07 23.56 -21.23
C MET A 25 -0.26 23.52 -19.93
N LEU A 26 1.06 23.43 -20.07
CA LEU A 26 1.96 23.58 -18.94
C LEU A 26 2.23 25.06 -18.71
N VAL A 27 1.92 25.57 -17.52
CA VAL A 27 2.17 26.98 -17.19
C VAL A 27 3.01 27.05 -15.92
N MET A 28 4.16 27.72 -16.02
CA MET A 28 4.87 28.20 -14.85
C MET A 28 4.10 29.39 -14.29
N ALA A 29 3.36 29.17 -13.19
CA ALA A 29 2.56 30.21 -12.56
C ALA A 29 2.83 30.20 -11.05
N SER A 30 2.97 31.40 -10.46
CA SER A 30 2.87 31.54 -9.01
C SER A 30 1.39 31.61 -8.66
N LEU A 31 0.88 30.58 -7.98
CA LEU A 31 -0.52 30.50 -7.57
C LEU A 31 -0.58 30.72 -6.06
N THR A 32 -1.11 31.87 -5.65
CA THR A 32 -1.48 32.07 -4.24
C THR A 32 -2.82 31.40 -3.99
N VAL A 33 -2.81 30.16 -3.50
CA VAL A 33 -4.03 29.46 -3.08
C VAL A 33 -4.31 29.82 -1.62
N LEU A 34 -5.48 30.39 -1.35
CA LEU A 34 -5.97 30.53 0.02
C LEU A 34 -6.45 29.16 0.52
N LEU A 35 -5.50 28.30 0.89
CA LEU A 35 -5.82 27.06 1.58
C LEU A 35 -6.14 27.39 3.03
N VAL A 36 -7.43 27.35 3.37
CA VAL A 36 -7.88 27.29 4.75
C VAL A 36 -7.70 25.84 5.19
N ALA A 37 -6.45 25.47 5.49
CA ALA A 37 -6.21 24.20 6.15
C ALA A 37 -6.89 24.28 7.53
N SER A 38 -7.91 23.47 7.75
CA SER A 38 -8.63 23.34 9.03
C SER A 38 -7.76 22.64 10.09
N LEU A 39 -6.47 22.93 10.11
CA LEU A 39 -5.52 22.49 11.11
C LEU A 39 -5.42 23.60 12.16
N LEU A 40 -6.10 23.37 13.29
CA LEU A 40 -5.91 24.07 14.56
C LEU A 40 -6.07 25.60 14.57
N GLY A 41 -6.85 26.18 13.64
CA GLY A 41 -7.32 27.57 13.71
C GLY A 41 -6.24 28.67 13.66
N THR A 42 -4.98 28.32 13.35
CA THR A 42 -3.81 29.21 13.55
C THR A 42 -3.09 29.62 12.27
N VAL A 43 -3.47 29.06 11.11
CA VAL A 43 -2.79 29.34 9.83
C VAL A 43 -3.67 30.18 8.91
N LYS A 44 -3.19 31.37 8.51
CA LYS A 44 -3.79 32.20 7.45
C LYS A 44 -2.74 32.56 6.40
N ASN A 45 -3.14 32.51 5.13
CA ASN A 45 -2.35 32.90 3.95
C ASN A 45 -1.14 31.99 3.66
N ILE A 46 -1.40 30.76 3.22
CA ILE A 46 -0.37 29.84 2.70
C ILE A 46 -0.11 30.20 1.23
N GLY A 47 1.03 30.81 0.92
CA GLY A 47 1.48 31.00 -0.46
C GLY A 47 2.44 29.89 -0.86
N PHE A 48 2.35 29.39 -2.09
CA PHE A 48 3.36 28.51 -2.66
C PHE A 48 3.63 28.80 -4.13
N THR A 49 4.81 28.39 -4.60
CA THR A 49 5.19 28.49 -6.02
C THR A 49 5.49 27.08 -6.55
N GLY A 50 4.98 26.78 -7.74
CA GLY A 50 5.14 25.46 -8.34
C GLY A 50 4.84 25.47 -9.83
N VAL A 51 5.08 24.35 -10.49
CA VAL A 51 4.74 24.15 -11.90
C VAL A 51 3.34 23.56 -11.97
N PHE A 52 2.38 24.32 -12.50
CA PHE A 52 1.01 23.88 -12.60
C PHE A 52 0.69 23.30 -13.97
N ARG A 53 0.00 22.17 -13.97
CA ARG A 53 -0.72 21.63 -15.11
C ARG A 53 -2.11 22.28 -15.12
N LEU A 54 -2.42 22.96 -16.22
CA LEU A 54 -3.75 23.51 -16.48
C LEU A 54 -4.39 22.74 -17.62
N ILE A 55 -5.56 22.17 -17.36
CA ILE A 55 -6.37 21.45 -18.34
C ILE A 55 -7.66 22.24 -18.56
N PHE A 56 -7.91 22.66 -19.79
CA PHE A 56 -9.10 23.43 -20.17
C PHE A 56 -10.16 22.48 -20.72
N LYS A 57 -11.23 22.23 -19.96
CA LYS A 57 -12.28 21.29 -20.34
C LYS A 57 -13.60 21.53 -19.59
N PRO A 58 -14.75 21.11 -20.15
CA PRO A 58 -14.95 20.73 -21.55
C PRO A 58 -14.76 21.95 -22.46
N LEU A 59 -14.43 21.72 -23.74
CA LEU A 59 -14.44 22.79 -24.73
C LEU A 59 -15.89 23.14 -25.07
N VAL A 60 -16.20 24.43 -25.10
CA VAL A 60 -17.55 24.94 -25.42
C VAL A 60 -17.47 25.92 -26.59
N ALA A 61 -18.59 26.13 -27.29
CA ALA A 61 -18.62 27.04 -28.45
C ALA A 61 -18.60 28.52 -28.07
N GLU A 62 -18.99 28.85 -26.84
CA GLU A 62 -19.05 30.21 -26.32
C GLU A 62 -17.70 30.66 -25.78
N LEU A 63 -17.31 31.93 -26.01
CA LEU A 63 -16.08 32.50 -25.42
C LEU A 63 -16.12 32.38 -23.88
N PRO A 64 -15.03 31.91 -23.23
CA PRO A 64 -13.65 31.79 -23.72
C PRO A 64 -13.28 30.45 -24.40
N CYS A 65 -14.26 29.67 -24.84
CA CYS A 65 -14.17 28.37 -25.52
C CYS A 65 -13.91 27.15 -24.62
N PHE A 66 -14.02 27.31 -23.30
CA PHE A 66 -13.92 26.23 -22.32
C PHE A 66 -14.82 26.50 -21.12
N GLY A 67 -15.39 25.43 -20.56
CA GLY A 67 -16.33 25.49 -19.44
C GLY A 67 -15.63 25.62 -18.08
N ALA A 68 -14.52 24.91 -17.86
CA ALA A 68 -13.77 24.94 -16.61
C ALA A 68 -12.25 24.81 -16.83
N ILE A 69 -11.49 25.14 -15.79
CA ILE A 69 -10.05 24.92 -15.68
C ILE A 69 -9.79 23.91 -14.58
N CYS A 70 -9.14 22.80 -14.89
CA CYS A 70 -8.56 21.92 -13.88
C CYS A 70 -7.12 22.34 -13.61
N CYS A 71 -6.78 22.59 -12.36
CA CYS A 71 -5.46 23.01 -11.93
C CYS A 71 -4.85 21.99 -10.97
N SER A 72 -3.65 21.51 -11.28
CA SER A 72 -2.88 20.60 -10.42
C SER A 72 -1.39 20.91 -10.47
N LEU A 73 -0.66 20.61 -9.41
CA LEU A 73 0.80 20.61 -9.37
C LEU A 73 1.34 19.38 -10.13
N ARG A 74 2.37 19.58 -10.97
CA ARG A 74 2.92 18.50 -11.82
C ARG A 74 3.81 17.51 -11.06
N GLU A 75 4.65 18.03 -10.18
CA GLU A 75 5.64 17.27 -9.40
C GLU A 75 5.71 17.85 -8.00
N LYS A 76 6.36 17.13 -7.08
CA LYS A 76 6.70 17.61 -5.75
C LYS A 76 7.63 18.83 -5.86
N SER A 77 7.06 20.01 -6.06
CA SER A 77 7.84 21.24 -6.02
C SER A 77 8.33 21.43 -4.60
N LYS A 78 9.55 21.93 -4.42
CA LYS A 78 9.98 22.47 -3.12
C LYS A 78 9.02 23.59 -2.79
N VAL A 79 8.02 23.27 -1.98
CA VAL A 79 7.01 24.23 -1.68
C VAL A 79 7.56 25.18 -0.63
N ASP A 80 7.92 26.39 -1.07
CA ASP A 80 8.28 27.47 -0.17
C ASP A 80 6.99 28.08 0.39
N PHE A 81 6.76 27.92 1.69
CA PHE A 81 5.60 28.47 2.39
C PHE A 81 6.00 29.67 3.24
N THR A 82 5.17 30.71 3.26
CA THR A 82 5.27 31.77 4.27
C THR A 82 4.14 31.59 5.28
N LEU A 83 4.48 31.16 6.50
CA LEU A 83 3.54 31.02 7.60
C LEU A 83 3.48 32.31 8.42
N LYS A 84 2.30 32.90 8.58
CA LYS A 84 2.04 34.00 9.51
C LYS A 84 1.05 33.54 10.58
N VAL A 85 1.54 33.35 11.81
CA VAL A 85 0.72 32.98 12.98
C VAL A 85 0.22 34.23 13.70
N ILE A 86 -1.03 34.21 14.19
CA ILE A 86 -1.60 35.28 15.00
C ILE A 86 -1.20 35.06 16.47
N GLY A 87 -0.48 36.00 17.08
CA GLY A 87 -0.33 36.08 18.55
C GLY A 87 1.02 35.72 19.16
N GLY A 88 2.07 35.47 18.37
CA GLY A 88 3.44 35.24 18.89
C GLY A 88 4.41 34.68 17.84
N GLU A 89 5.71 34.70 18.14
CA GLU A 89 6.75 34.12 17.28
C GLU A 89 6.71 32.58 17.29
N MET A 90 6.71 31.98 16.09
CA MET A 90 6.72 30.52 15.88
C MET A 90 7.98 29.81 16.40
N THR A 91 9.04 30.56 16.69
CA THR A 91 10.37 30.07 17.05
C THR A 91 10.50 29.66 18.51
N ALA A 92 9.49 29.91 19.35
CA ALA A 92 9.59 29.74 20.80
C ALA A 92 9.44 28.28 21.29
N ILE A 93 9.01 27.34 20.45
CA ILE A 93 8.82 25.94 20.86
C ILE A 93 9.54 25.00 19.87
N PRO A 94 10.67 24.38 20.28
CA PRO A 94 11.42 23.45 19.44
C PRO A 94 10.54 22.30 18.92
N GLY A 95 10.60 22.01 17.62
CA GLY A 95 9.93 20.88 16.97
C GLY A 95 8.49 21.10 16.49
N ILE A 96 7.79 22.14 16.96
CA ILE A 96 6.42 22.42 16.51
C ILE A 96 6.39 23.01 15.09
N SER A 97 7.36 23.87 14.75
CA SER A 97 7.48 24.46 13.40
C SER A 97 7.61 23.40 12.32
N ASP A 98 8.49 22.44 12.54
CA ASP A 98 8.86 21.44 11.54
C ASP A 98 7.72 20.45 11.32
N ALA A 99 6.99 20.10 12.39
CA ALA A 99 5.80 19.27 12.33
C ALA A 99 4.64 19.97 11.59
N ILE A 100 4.43 21.28 11.82
CA ILE A 100 3.43 22.07 11.10
C ILE A 100 3.81 22.21 9.63
N GLU A 101 5.08 22.52 9.34
CA GLU A 101 5.57 22.67 7.98
C GLU A 101 5.44 21.35 7.19
N GLY A 102 5.82 20.22 7.80
CA GLY A 102 5.62 18.88 7.23
C GLY A 102 4.14 18.60 6.94
N THR A 103 3.26 18.87 7.89
CA THR A 103 1.81 18.64 7.71
C THR A 103 1.23 19.49 6.57
N ILE A 104 1.61 20.77 6.49
CA ILE A 104 1.14 21.67 5.43
C ILE A 104 1.66 21.21 4.08
N ARG A 105 2.94 20.85 4.00
CA ARG A 105 3.55 20.31 2.80
C ARG A 105 2.82 19.06 2.32
N ASP A 106 2.63 18.08 3.20
CA ASP A 106 1.93 16.83 2.87
C ASP A 106 0.47 17.09 2.43
N THR A 107 -0.22 18.03 3.09
CA THR A 107 -1.60 18.41 2.74
C THR A 107 -1.69 19.08 1.37
N VAL A 108 -0.78 20.02 1.07
CA VAL A 108 -0.73 20.73 -0.21
C VAL A 108 -0.34 19.79 -1.33
N GLU A 109 0.68 18.95 -1.10
CA GLU A 109 1.09 17.91 -2.02
C GLU A 109 -0.06 16.96 -2.32
N ASP A 110 -0.78 16.48 -1.31
CA ASP A 110 -1.91 15.57 -1.55
C ASP A 110 -3.08 16.24 -2.25
N THR A 111 -3.42 17.47 -1.88
CA THR A 111 -4.62 18.13 -2.42
C THR A 111 -4.42 18.62 -3.85
N LEU A 112 -3.19 19.00 -4.20
CA LEU A 112 -2.92 19.70 -5.45
C LEU A 112 -2.06 18.93 -6.43
N THR A 113 -1.31 17.91 -6.02
CA THR A 113 -0.53 17.10 -6.98
C THR A 113 -1.45 16.20 -7.78
N TRP A 114 -1.18 16.13 -9.09
CA TRP A 114 -1.88 15.20 -9.98
C TRP A 114 -1.89 13.78 -9.38
N PRO A 115 -3.03 13.06 -9.36
CA PRO A 115 -4.26 13.28 -10.14
C PRO A 115 -5.29 14.24 -9.52
N ASN A 116 -5.02 14.76 -8.32
CA ASN A 116 -5.88 15.78 -7.72
C ASN A 116 -5.79 17.07 -8.49
N ARG A 117 -6.93 17.74 -8.55
CA ARG A 117 -7.06 18.99 -9.27
C ARG A 117 -8.18 19.80 -8.66
N ILE A 118 -7.95 21.10 -8.55
CA ILE A 118 -9.02 22.05 -8.31
C ILE A 118 -9.75 22.26 -9.64
N VAL A 119 -11.07 22.10 -9.63
CA VAL A 119 -11.92 22.42 -10.78
C VAL A 119 -12.48 23.82 -10.57
N VAL A 120 -12.11 24.75 -11.45
CA VAL A 120 -12.60 26.13 -11.43
C VAL A 120 -13.58 26.31 -12.59
N PRO A 121 -14.90 26.40 -12.34
CA PRO A 121 -15.87 26.68 -13.38
C PRO A 121 -15.71 28.12 -13.89
N ILE A 122 -15.70 28.28 -15.20
CA ILE A 122 -15.57 29.57 -15.90
C ILE A 122 -16.90 29.98 -16.51
N VAL A 123 -17.66 28.99 -17.00
CA VAL A 123 -19.03 29.13 -17.49
C VAL A 123 -19.95 28.31 -16.58
N PRO A 124 -21.19 28.74 -16.31
CA PRO A 124 -22.16 27.92 -15.56
C PRO A 124 -22.37 26.54 -16.22
N GLY A 125 -22.32 25.47 -15.43
CA GLY A 125 -22.47 24.10 -15.91
C GLY A 125 -22.24 23.07 -14.80
N ASP A 126 -22.54 21.80 -15.10
CA ASP A 126 -22.16 20.66 -14.25
C ASP A 126 -20.76 20.19 -14.66
N TYR A 127 -19.85 20.14 -13.68
CA TYR A 127 -18.45 19.74 -13.85
C TYR A 127 -18.05 18.65 -12.85
N SER A 128 -19.01 17.98 -12.22
CA SER A 128 -18.73 16.93 -11.23
C SER A 128 -18.01 15.72 -11.84
N ASP A 129 -18.02 15.52 -13.16
CA ASP A 129 -17.22 14.54 -13.88
C ASP A 129 -15.72 14.90 -13.92
N LEU A 130 -15.40 16.19 -13.79
CA LEU A 130 -14.03 16.68 -13.74
C LEU A 130 -13.39 16.53 -12.37
N GLU A 131 -14.15 16.22 -11.33
CA GLU A 131 -13.62 15.93 -10.00
C GLU A 131 -12.93 14.56 -9.98
N LEU A 132 -11.95 14.40 -9.09
CA LEU A 132 -11.32 13.10 -8.88
C LEU A 132 -12.25 12.23 -8.03
N LYS A 133 -12.64 11.06 -8.56
CA LYS A 133 -13.56 10.14 -7.90
C LYS A 133 -12.86 8.82 -7.59
N PRO A 134 -13.25 8.12 -6.51
CA PRO A 134 -12.82 6.75 -6.28
C PRO A 134 -13.16 5.86 -7.49
N VAL A 135 -12.17 5.11 -7.98
CA VAL A 135 -12.29 4.18 -9.11
C VAL A 135 -12.17 2.72 -8.71
N GLY A 136 -11.65 2.43 -7.51
CA GLY A 136 -11.64 1.08 -6.96
C GLY A 136 -11.10 1.00 -5.52
N VAL A 137 -10.88 -0.23 -5.08
CA VAL A 137 -10.27 -0.60 -3.80
C VAL A 137 -9.02 -1.42 -4.05
N LEU A 138 -7.97 -1.13 -3.29
CA LEU A 138 -6.77 -1.95 -3.19
C LEU A 138 -6.75 -2.61 -1.82
N GLU A 139 -6.81 -3.94 -1.82
CA GLU A 139 -6.54 -4.76 -0.65
C GLU A 139 -5.03 -5.01 -0.57
N VAL A 140 -4.46 -4.80 0.61
CA VAL A 140 -3.03 -4.94 0.89
C VAL A 140 -2.84 -5.84 2.10
N LYS A 141 -2.23 -7.01 1.89
CA LYS A 141 -1.75 -7.85 2.99
C LYS A 141 -0.27 -7.58 3.20
N LEU A 142 0.07 -6.96 4.32
CA LEU A 142 1.43 -6.79 4.80
C LEU A 142 1.82 -8.09 5.52
N VAL A 143 2.65 -8.92 4.88
CA VAL A 143 2.95 -10.26 5.38
C VAL A 143 4.11 -10.21 6.36
N GLU A 144 5.31 -9.94 5.85
CA GLU A 144 6.55 -9.98 6.63
C GLU A 144 7.61 -9.04 6.03
N ALA A 145 8.72 -8.85 6.74
CA ALA A 145 9.95 -8.31 6.18
C ALA A 145 11.12 -9.21 6.53
N ARG A 146 12.24 -9.03 5.81
CA ARG A 146 13.48 -9.77 6.07
C ARG A 146 14.71 -8.92 5.88
N ASP A 147 15.77 -9.32 6.56
CA ASP A 147 17.10 -8.72 6.50
C ASP A 147 17.06 -7.18 6.68
N LEU A 148 16.16 -6.71 7.53
CA LEU A 148 16.01 -5.28 7.81
C LEU A 148 17.33 -4.73 8.35
N LYS A 149 17.71 -3.55 7.88
CA LYS A 149 18.89 -2.89 8.40
C LYS A 149 18.66 -2.47 9.85
N ASN A 150 19.42 -3.07 10.76
CA ASN A 150 19.44 -2.66 12.16
C ASN A 150 19.88 -1.20 12.31
N LYS A 151 19.12 -0.42 13.08
CA LYS A 151 19.48 0.96 13.45
C LYS A 151 19.95 1.09 14.89
N ASP A 152 19.59 0.13 15.73
CA ASP A 152 20.00 0.14 17.12
C ASP A 152 21.48 -0.17 17.32
N LEU A 153 22.09 0.55 18.27
CA LEU A 153 23.44 0.28 18.75
C LEU A 153 23.49 -0.92 19.70
N VAL A 154 22.41 -1.16 20.44
CA VAL A 154 22.27 -2.24 21.43
C VAL A 154 20.93 -2.93 21.19
N GLY A 155 20.98 -4.21 20.77
CA GLY A 155 19.78 -4.95 20.37
C GLY A 155 19.56 -4.89 18.85
N LYS A 156 18.34 -5.24 18.45
CA LYS A 156 17.82 -5.09 17.09
C LYS A 156 16.68 -4.08 17.11
N SER A 157 16.48 -3.43 15.97
CA SER A 157 15.33 -2.59 15.68
C SER A 157 13.99 -3.21 16.09
N ASP A 158 13.06 -2.34 16.44
CA ASP A 158 11.65 -2.58 16.74
C ASP A 158 10.78 -2.14 15.54
N PRO A 159 10.72 -2.90 14.42
CA PRO A 159 10.13 -2.41 13.19
C PRO A 159 8.60 -2.31 13.19
N PHE A 160 8.11 -1.25 12.54
CA PHE A 160 6.72 -1.13 12.07
C PHE A 160 6.65 -0.57 10.65
N ALA A 161 5.58 -0.89 9.94
CA ALA A 161 5.30 -0.39 8.60
C ALA A 161 4.29 0.77 8.61
N VAL A 162 4.51 1.72 7.71
CA VAL A 162 3.60 2.81 7.39
C VAL A 162 3.26 2.70 5.90
N LEU A 163 1.98 2.52 5.59
CA LEU A 163 1.48 2.27 4.25
C LEU A 163 0.52 3.37 3.82
N TYR A 164 0.66 3.84 2.60
CA TYR A 164 -0.27 4.80 2.02
C TYR A 164 -0.21 4.84 0.49
N ILE A 165 -1.34 5.11 -0.14
CA ILE A 165 -1.38 5.63 -1.53
C ILE A 165 -1.11 7.14 -1.55
N ARG A 166 -1.52 7.81 -0.48
CA ARG A 166 -1.49 9.26 -0.29
C ARG A 166 -0.94 9.63 1.08
N PRO A 167 0.02 10.56 1.19
CA PRO A 167 0.67 10.91 2.45
C PRO A 167 -0.23 11.76 3.38
N LEU A 168 -1.54 11.51 3.39
CA LEU A 168 -2.47 12.10 4.36
C LEU A 168 -2.53 11.24 5.61
N ARG A 169 -2.47 11.88 6.79
CA ARG A 169 -2.46 11.19 8.07
C ARG A 169 -3.67 10.28 8.26
N GLU A 170 -4.86 10.71 7.84
CA GLU A 170 -6.11 9.95 7.92
C GLU A 170 -6.22 8.80 6.91
N LYS A 171 -5.46 8.86 5.79
CA LYS A 171 -5.41 7.80 4.77
C LYS A 171 -4.21 6.87 4.96
N THR A 172 -3.33 7.18 5.89
CA THR A 172 -2.14 6.38 6.21
C THR A 172 -2.49 5.27 7.19
N LYS A 173 -1.99 4.06 6.93
CA LYS A 173 -2.13 2.90 7.82
C LYS A 173 -0.78 2.61 8.48
N LYS A 174 -0.80 2.28 9.76
CA LYS A 174 0.38 1.90 10.55
C LYS A 174 0.19 0.49 11.09
N SER A 175 1.19 -0.37 10.94
CA SER A 175 1.20 -1.71 11.53
C SER A 175 1.53 -1.69 13.00
N LYS A 176 1.37 -2.83 13.65
CA LYS A 176 1.97 -3.06 14.96
C LYS A 176 3.48 -2.98 14.87
N THR A 177 4.08 -2.51 15.96
CA THR A 177 5.52 -2.63 16.22
C THR A 177 5.81 -4.05 16.64
N ILE A 178 6.83 -4.67 16.04
CA ILE A 178 7.36 -5.97 16.46
C ILE A 178 8.73 -5.71 17.07
N ASN A 179 8.92 -6.11 18.33
CA ASN A 179 10.11 -5.71 19.08
C ASN A 179 11.30 -6.63 18.79
N ASN A 180 12.48 -6.05 18.62
CA ASN A 180 13.78 -6.69 18.56
C ASN A 180 13.87 -7.80 17.50
N ASP A 181 13.35 -7.53 16.31
CA ASP A 181 13.32 -8.48 15.20
C ASP A 181 13.57 -7.81 13.84
N LEU A 182 14.54 -8.33 13.08
CA LEU A 182 14.86 -7.85 11.73
C LEU A 182 14.14 -8.65 10.63
N ASN A 183 13.37 -9.67 11.02
CA ASN A 183 12.54 -10.48 10.13
C ASN A 183 11.08 -10.55 10.62
N PRO A 184 10.43 -9.40 10.87
CA PRO A 184 9.12 -9.34 11.50
C PRO A 184 8.03 -9.95 10.60
N ILE A 185 7.08 -10.67 11.20
CA ILE A 185 5.85 -11.15 10.53
C ILE A 185 4.67 -10.37 11.11
N TRP A 186 4.13 -9.43 10.35
CA TRP A 186 2.97 -8.63 10.79
C TRP A 186 1.65 -9.36 10.53
N ASN A 187 1.52 -9.93 9.32
CA ASN A 187 0.28 -10.55 8.83
C ASN A 187 -0.95 -9.64 9.03
N GLU A 188 -0.83 -8.39 8.58
CA GLU A 188 -1.89 -7.39 8.73
C GLU A 188 -2.52 -7.06 7.37
N HIS A 189 -3.82 -6.75 7.40
CA HIS A 189 -4.61 -6.47 6.20
C HIS A 189 -5.14 -5.05 6.21
N TYR A 190 -5.00 -4.33 5.10
CA TYR A 190 -5.44 -2.96 4.94
C TYR A 190 -6.17 -2.75 3.62
N GLU A 191 -7.19 -1.90 3.67
CA GLU A 191 -7.95 -1.44 2.52
C GLU A 191 -7.54 0.00 2.18
N PHE A 192 -7.32 0.27 0.89
CA PHE A 192 -7.08 1.62 0.37
C PHE A 192 -8.03 1.95 -0.78
N VAL A 193 -8.60 3.16 -0.75
CA VAL A 193 -9.36 3.69 -1.87
C VAL A 193 -8.40 4.15 -2.96
N VAL A 194 -8.63 3.68 -4.20
CA VAL A 194 -7.90 4.08 -5.40
C VAL A 194 -8.74 5.09 -6.17
N GLU A 195 -8.14 6.20 -6.59
CA GLU A 195 -8.81 7.24 -7.38
C GLU A 195 -8.23 7.40 -8.80
N ASP A 196 -6.98 6.99 -9.00
CA ASP A 196 -6.35 6.92 -10.32
C ASP A 196 -5.33 5.77 -10.36
N ILE A 197 -5.76 4.64 -10.90
CA ILE A 197 -4.92 3.44 -11.03
C ILE A 197 -3.67 3.68 -11.88
N SER A 198 -3.72 4.63 -12.82
CA SER A 198 -2.65 4.82 -13.81
C SER A 198 -1.45 5.58 -13.26
N THR A 199 -1.65 6.43 -12.26
CA THR A 199 -0.58 7.28 -11.72
C THR A 199 -0.30 7.07 -10.23
N GLN A 200 -1.22 6.47 -9.49
CA GLN A 200 -1.03 6.25 -8.05
C GLN A 200 -0.08 5.09 -7.77
N HIS A 201 0.56 5.16 -6.61
CA HIS A 201 1.50 4.16 -6.12
C HIS A 201 1.14 3.81 -4.68
N LEU A 202 1.23 2.54 -4.30
CA LEU A 202 1.30 2.17 -2.89
C LEU A 202 2.73 2.44 -2.40
N THR A 203 2.87 3.27 -1.37
CA THR A 203 4.14 3.47 -0.67
C THR A 203 4.15 2.67 0.62
N VAL A 204 5.23 1.95 0.86
CA VAL A 204 5.51 1.23 2.10
C VAL A 204 6.79 1.78 2.70
N LYS A 205 6.74 2.24 3.95
CA LYS A 205 7.90 2.71 4.70
C LYS A 205 8.03 1.88 5.97
N ILE A 206 9.25 1.39 6.24
CA ILE A 206 9.56 0.68 7.47
C ILE A 206 10.35 1.62 8.37
N TYR A 207 9.89 1.72 9.61
CA TYR A 207 10.47 2.55 10.67
C TYR A 207 10.91 1.68 11.84
N ASP A 208 11.87 2.19 12.58
CA ASP A 208 12.32 1.67 13.87
C ASP A 208 11.65 2.47 14.99
N ASP A 209 11.02 1.79 15.95
CA ASP A 209 10.32 2.42 17.06
C ASP A 209 11.25 2.70 18.25
N GLU A 210 11.77 3.92 18.34
CA GLU A 210 12.71 4.36 19.39
C GLU A 210 12.02 4.71 20.74
N GLY A 211 10.78 4.25 20.93
CA GLY A 211 9.97 4.48 22.13
C GLY A 211 9.64 5.96 22.39
N LEU A 212 10.48 6.65 23.17
CA LEU A 212 10.29 8.06 23.52
C LEU A 212 10.89 9.02 22.49
N GLN A 213 11.80 8.55 21.63
CA GLN A 213 12.39 9.37 20.57
C GLN A 213 11.59 9.25 19.27
N ALA A 214 11.88 10.13 18.31
CA ALA A 214 11.26 10.06 17.00
C ALA A 214 11.74 8.80 16.26
N SER A 215 10.78 8.00 15.77
CA SER A 215 11.07 6.78 15.02
C SER A 215 11.97 7.04 13.81
N GLU A 216 12.98 6.19 13.62
CA GLU A 216 13.95 6.35 12.52
C GLU A 216 13.51 5.54 11.29
N ILE A 217 13.67 6.08 10.07
CA ILE A 217 13.38 5.32 8.86
C ILE A 217 14.46 4.25 8.60
N ILE A 218 14.01 2.99 8.49
CA ILE A 218 14.84 1.86 8.05
C ILE A 218 14.97 1.90 6.53
N GLY A 219 13.83 1.97 5.83
CA GLY A 219 13.78 2.08 4.38
C GLY A 219 12.36 2.26 3.83
N CYS A 220 12.26 2.45 2.53
CA CYS A 220 11.01 2.65 1.82
C CYS A 220 10.99 1.93 0.47
N SER A 221 9.80 1.60 0.01
CA SER A 221 9.55 1.06 -1.33
C SER A 221 8.21 1.54 -1.87
N ARG A 222 8.02 1.42 -3.18
CA ARG A 222 6.80 1.82 -3.89
C ARG A 222 6.41 0.79 -4.94
N VAL A 223 5.11 0.57 -5.08
CA VAL A 223 4.54 -0.25 -6.15
C VAL A 223 3.60 0.62 -6.98
N SER A 224 3.83 0.67 -8.29
CA SER A 224 2.90 1.33 -9.22
C SER A 224 1.60 0.54 -9.29
N LEU A 225 0.47 1.21 -9.08
CA LEU A 225 -0.82 0.54 -9.16
C LEU A 225 -1.20 0.20 -10.61
N ALA A 226 -0.59 0.86 -11.59
CA ALA A 226 -0.78 0.56 -13.01
C ALA A 226 -0.28 -0.85 -13.39
N ASP A 227 0.62 -1.42 -12.58
CA ASP A 227 1.15 -2.76 -12.79
C ASP A 227 0.24 -3.86 -12.20
N LEU A 228 -0.91 -3.51 -11.64
CA LEU A 228 -1.87 -4.43 -11.04
C LEU A 228 -2.93 -4.83 -12.07
N GLN A 229 -3.26 -6.12 -12.10
CA GLN A 229 -4.38 -6.64 -12.88
C GLN A 229 -5.61 -6.74 -11.97
N PRO A 230 -6.78 -6.21 -12.38
CA PRO A 230 -8.02 -6.35 -11.61
C PRO A 230 -8.33 -7.80 -11.26
N GLY A 231 -8.68 -8.05 -9.99
CA GLY A 231 -9.08 -9.36 -9.49
C GLY A 231 -7.99 -10.41 -9.40
N LYS A 232 -6.74 -10.08 -9.72
CA LYS A 232 -5.59 -11.00 -9.60
C LYS A 232 -4.68 -10.57 -8.47
N VAL A 233 -4.28 -11.56 -7.69
CA VAL A 233 -3.31 -11.40 -6.61
C VAL A 233 -1.92 -11.16 -7.20
N LYS A 234 -1.25 -10.12 -6.72
CA LYS A 234 0.14 -9.84 -7.00
C LYS A 234 0.95 -9.95 -5.71
N ASP A 235 1.73 -11.01 -5.61
CA ASP A 235 2.63 -11.31 -4.50
C ASP A 235 4.04 -10.77 -4.81
N LEU A 236 4.60 -9.92 -3.94
CA LEU A 236 5.85 -9.20 -4.17
C LEU A 236 6.74 -9.12 -2.95
N TRP A 237 8.03 -9.44 -3.16
CA TRP A 237 9.12 -8.98 -2.31
C TRP A 237 9.67 -7.66 -2.84
N LEU A 238 9.58 -6.60 -2.03
CA LEU A 238 10.00 -5.26 -2.38
C LEU A 238 11.32 -4.90 -1.70
N ASP A 239 12.33 -4.53 -2.49
CA ASP A 239 13.58 -3.99 -1.96
C ASP A 239 13.36 -2.63 -1.28
N LEU A 240 13.94 -2.46 -0.09
CA LEU A 240 13.89 -1.21 0.66
C LEU A 240 15.09 -0.33 0.31
N VAL A 241 14.82 0.93 -0.01
CA VAL A 241 15.84 1.97 -0.26
C VAL A 241 15.77 3.08 0.81
N LYS A 242 16.84 3.86 0.94
CA LYS A 242 16.89 4.97 1.93
C LYS A 242 15.83 6.03 1.63
N ASP A 243 15.78 6.46 0.37
CA ASP A 243 14.92 7.51 -0.13
C ASP A 243 14.70 7.29 -1.62
N TRP A 244 13.45 7.39 -2.07
CA TRP A 244 13.11 7.27 -3.49
C TRP A 244 13.54 8.48 -4.32
N GLU A 245 13.73 9.65 -3.68
CA GLU A 245 14.22 10.86 -4.34
C GLU A 245 15.74 10.82 -4.56
N ILE A 246 16.47 10.03 -3.74
CA ILE A 246 17.94 9.93 -3.77
C ILE A 246 18.37 8.46 -3.91
N LEU A 247 18.19 7.91 -5.12
CA LEU A 247 18.58 6.53 -5.47
C LEU A 247 20.11 6.27 -5.53
N ARG A 248 20.94 7.17 -4.98
CA ARG A 248 22.41 6.99 -4.97
C ARG A 248 22.87 6.01 -3.89
N ASP A 249 22.12 5.84 -2.81
CA ASP A 249 22.44 4.90 -1.73
C ASP A 249 21.96 3.49 -2.11
N LYS A 250 22.87 2.67 -2.65
CA LYS A 250 22.62 1.27 -3.02
C LYS A 250 22.78 0.29 -1.86
N LYS A 251 22.94 0.77 -0.63
CA LYS A 251 23.11 -0.14 0.52
C LYS A 251 21.81 -0.91 0.76
N PRO A 252 21.87 -2.24 0.91
CA PRO A 252 20.69 -3.05 1.22
C PRO A 252 20.10 -2.62 2.57
N ARG A 253 18.77 -2.55 2.64
CA ARG A 253 18.02 -2.19 3.85
C ARG A 253 16.98 -3.22 4.24
N GLY A 254 17.07 -4.41 3.65
CA GLY A 254 16.09 -5.47 3.76
C GLY A 254 15.03 -5.40 2.67
N GLN A 255 14.07 -6.30 2.78
CA GLN A 255 12.94 -6.40 1.86
C GLN A 255 11.65 -6.54 2.65
N VAL A 256 10.53 -6.08 2.07
CA VAL A 256 9.20 -6.25 2.64
C VAL A 256 8.33 -7.06 1.68
N HIS A 257 7.59 -8.02 2.22
CA HIS A 257 6.67 -8.89 1.51
C HIS A 257 5.26 -8.34 1.62
N VAL A 258 4.67 -8.03 0.46
CA VAL A 258 3.28 -7.58 0.37
C VAL A 258 2.53 -8.36 -0.70
N GLU A 259 1.26 -8.58 -0.42
CA GLU A 259 0.32 -9.10 -1.40
C GLU A 259 -0.72 -8.03 -1.72
N LEU A 260 -0.96 -7.80 -3.01
CA LEU A 260 -1.79 -6.73 -3.53
C LEU A 260 -2.92 -7.30 -4.39
N LEU A 261 -4.15 -6.83 -4.15
CA LEU A 261 -5.33 -7.23 -4.91
C LEU A 261 -6.22 -6.02 -5.19
N TYR A 262 -6.40 -5.69 -6.47
CA TYR A 262 -7.14 -4.51 -6.89
C TYR A 262 -8.54 -4.87 -7.44
N TYR A 263 -9.55 -4.14 -6.98
CA TYR A 263 -10.95 -4.23 -7.42
C TYR A 263 -11.48 -2.89 -7.92
N PRO A 264 -11.73 -2.71 -9.23
CA PRO A 264 -12.40 -1.51 -9.73
C PRO A 264 -13.87 -1.46 -9.31
N TYR A 265 -14.41 -0.27 -9.02
CA TYR A 265 -15.83 -0.07 -8.71
C TYR A 265 -16.74 -0.18 -9.95
N ALA A 266 -16.19 0.08 -11.13
CA ALA A 266 -16.90 -0.18 -12.38
C ALA A 266 -17.10 -1.70 -12.50
N LYS A 267 -18.36 -2.15 -12.39
CA LYS A 267 -18.79 -3.55 -12.35
C LYS A 267 -17.95 -4.45 -13.28
N HIS A 268 -16.98 -5.16 -12.72
CA HIS A 268 -16.55 -6.43 -13.30
C HIS A 268 -17.61 -7.46 -12.90
N GLU A 269 -18.48 -7.81 -13.84
CA GLU A 269 -19.36 -8.97 -13.67
C GLU A 269 -18.47 -10.20 -13.42
N GLY A 270 -18.56 -10.78 -12.22
CA GLY A 270 -17.96 -12.07 -11.90
C GLY A 270 -16.76 -12.09 -10.94
N VAL A 271 -16.22 -10.95 -10.48
CA VAL A 271 -15.14 -10.97 -9.48
C VAL A 271 -15.63 -10.42 -8.14
N SER A 272 -15.93 -11.31 -7.20
CA SER A 272 -16.27 -10.93 -5.82
C SER A 272 -15.00 -10.66 -5.01
N ASN A 273 -14.91 -9.50 -4.36
CA ASN A 273 -13.85 -9.23 -3.38
C ASN A 273 -14.09 -10.09 -2.13
N PRO A 274 -13.18 -11.04 -1.78
CA PRO A 274 -13.34 -11.90 -0.61
C PRO A 274 -13.27 -11.11 0.71
N PHE A 275 -12.68 -9.91 0.70
CA PHE A 275 -12.54 -9.03 1.86
C PHE A 275 -13.66 -7.98 2.00
N ALA A 276 -14.45 -7.71 0.95
CA ALA A 276 -15.45 -6.63 0.92
C ALA A 276 -16.54 -6.71 2.01
N ASN A 277 -16.71 -7.86 2.66
CA ASN A 277 -17.72 -8.07 3.70
C ASN A 277 -17.16 -8.03 5.13
N GLN A 278 -15.86 -7.77 5.34
CA GLN A 278 -15.25 -7.79 6.67
C GLN A 278 -14.76 -6.41 7.09
N VAL A 279 -15.47 -5.82 8.06
CA VAL A 279 -14.94 -4.70 8.85
C VAL A 279 -13.75 -5.22 9.65
N GLN A 280 -12.60 -4.54 9.51
CA GLN A 280 -11.35 -4.81 10.24
C GLN A 280 -11.62 -5.06 11.73
N LEU A 281 -11.28 -6.24 12.22
CA LEU A 281 -10.93 -6.43 13.62
C LEU A 281 -9.75 -7.38 13.72
N THR A 282 -8.59 -6.84 14.11
CA THR A 282 -7.50 -7.67 14.60
C THR A 282 -8.00 -8.42 15.85
N SER A 283 -7.48 -9.62 16.12
CA SER A 283 -7.97 -10.51 17.20
C SER A 283 -8.09 -9.88 18.60
N LEU A 284 -7.46 -8.71 18.84
CA LEU A 284 -7.57 -7.91 20.06
C LEU A 284 -8.90 -7.12 20.18
N GLU A 285 -9.48 -6.65 19.09
CA GLU A 285 -10.71 -5.85 19.15
C GLU A 285 -11.97 -6.70 19.38
N LYS A 286 -11.91 -8.00 19.06
CA LYS A 286 -12.93 -8.99 19.47
C LYS A 286 -13.03 -9.12 20.98
N VAL A 287 -11.92 -8.98 21.71
CA VAL A 287 -11.90 -9.08 23.18
C VAL A 287 -12.42 -7.79 23.81
N LEU A 288 -12.04 -6.62 23.27
CA LEU A 288 -12.40 -5.31 23.83
C LEU A 288 -13.86 -4.89 23.56
N LYS A 289 -14.48 -5.35 22.46
CA LYS A 289 -15.88 -5.01 22.13
C LYS A 289 -16.94 -5.81 22.89
N THR A 290 -16.55 -6.79 23.70
CA THR A 290 -17.51 -7.61 24.45
C THR A 290 -18.06 -6.87 25.69
N GLU A 291 -17.52 -5.71 26.08
CA GLU A 291 -17.90 -5.04 27.34
C GLU A 291 -18.56 -3.65 27.24
N SER A 292 -18.91 -3.13 26.05
CA SER A 292 -19.61 -1.82 26.02
C SER A 292 -20.68 -1.68 24.94
N ASN A 293 -21.93 -1.77 25.45
CA ASN A 293 -23.19 -1.18 25.01
C ASN A 293 -23.58 -1.16 23.52
N GLY A 294 -24.74 -1.79 23.27
CA GLY A 294 -25.39 -1.84 21.99
C GLY A 294 -25.99 -0.52 21.51
N TYR A 295 -25.89 -0.33 20.19
CA TYR A 295 -26.91 0.23 19.31
C TYR A 295 -26.75 -0.47 17.95
N ASP A 296 -27.88 -0.91 17.41
CA ASP A 296 -27.99 -1.72 16.19
C ASP A 296 -27.79 -0.85 14.93
N VAL A 297 -26.77 -1.16 14.13
CA VAL A 297 -26.62 -0.71 12.73
C VAL A 297 -26.05 -1.87 11.93
N ASN A 298 -26.90 -2.49 11.11
CA ASN A 298 -26.59 -3.46 10.05
C ASN A 298 -25.54 -4.52 10.39
N GLN A 299 -26.02 -5.69 10.86
CA GLN A 299 -25.25 -6.93 10.98
C GLN A 299 -24.70 -7.39 9.61
N ARG A 300 -23.60 -6.77 9.15
CA ARG A 300 -22.72 -7.32 8.12
C ARG A 300 -22.04 -8.54 8.74
N LYS A 301 -22.47 -9.72 8.28
CA LYS A 301 -22.01 -11.03 8.76
C LYS A 301 -20.49 -11.10 8.62
N ASN A 302 -19.77 -11.35 9.71
CA ASN A 302 -18.36 -11.78 9.65
C ASN A 302 -18.33 -13.13 8.92
N VAL A 303 -18.00 -13.12 7.63
CA VAL A 303 -17.85 -14.34 6.83
C VAL A 303 -16.49 -14.93 7.15
N ILE A 304 -16.44 -15.89 8.06
CA ILE A 304 -15.20 -16.64 8.30
C ILE A 304 -15.05 -17.64 7.15
N MET A 305 -13.98 -17.51 6.36
CA MET A 305 -13.70 -18.39 5.22
C MET A 305 -13.07 -19.69 5.72
N ARG A 306 -13.92 -20.69 5.97
CA ARG A 306 -13.54 -22.03 6.42
C ARG A 306 -13.48 -23.01 5.25
N GLY A 307 -12.60 -23.99 5.36
CA GLY A 307 -12.47 -25.03 4.35
C GLY A 307 -11.27 -25.94 4.58
N VAL A 308 -11.04 -26.81 3.62
CA VAL A 308 -9.90 -27.72 3.60
C VAL A 308 -8.89 -27.22 2.56
N LEU A 309 -7.68 -26.96 3.01
CA LEU A 309 -6.53 -26.68 2.15
C LEU A 309 -5.76 -27.98 1.91
N LEU A 310 -5.64 -28.37 0.65
CA LEU A 310 -4.75 -29.43 0.21
C LEU A 310 -3.46 -28.80 -0.30
N VAL A 311 -2.32 -29.23 0.25
CA VAL A 311 -0.99 -28.80 -0.16
C VAL A 311 -0.23 -30.01 -0.68
N THR A 312 0.06 -30.03 -1.98
CA THR A 312 0.94 -31.02 -2.60
C THR A 312 2.34 -30.46 -2.68
N VAL A 313 3.28 -31.06 -1.95
CA VAL A 313 4.70 -30.78 -2.07
C VAL A 313 5.24 -31.61 -3.22
N ILE A 314 5.53 -30.96 -4.36
CA ILE A 314 5.90 -31.64 -5.60
C ILE A 314 7.39 -31.96 -5.60
N SER A 315 8.22 -30.91 -5.51
CA SER A 315 9.68 -31.03 -5.55
C SER A 315 10.35 -29.79 -4.95
N ALA A 316 11.64 -29.89 -4.65
CA ALA A 316 12.49 -28.73 -4.46
C ALA A 316 13.60 -28.72 -5.51
N GLU A 317 14.19 -27.55 -5.74
CA GLU A 317 15.28 -27.34 -6.69
C GLU A 317 16.39 -26.50 -6.04
N ASP A 318 17.64 -26.78 -6.37
CA ASP A 318 18.83 -26.02 -5.95
C ASP A 318 18.96 -25.78 -4.44
N LEU A 319 18.59 -26.77 -3.60
CA LEU A 319 18.78 -26.67 -2.15
C LEU A 319 20.27 -26.49 -1.79
N PRO A 320 20.60 -25.68 -0.77
CA PRO A 320 21.99 -25.48 -0.36
C PRO A 320 22.51 -26.74 0.36
N SER A 321 23.77 -27.08 0.13
CA SER A 321 24.47 -28.08 0.95
C SER A 321 24.73 -27.48 2.34
N MET A 322 24.31 -28.17 3.40
CA MET A 322 24.48 -27.70 4.78
C MET A 322 25.87 -28.06 5.36
N ASP A 323 26.59 -29.01 4.75
CA ASP A 323 27.91 -29.47 5.20
C ASP A 323 29.11 -29.07 4.31
N ILE A 324 30.30 -29.05 4.92
CA ILE A 324 31.62 -28.83 4.27
C ILE A 324 32.04 -30.03 3.36
N GLY A 325 31.17 -31.04 3.20
CA GLY A 325 31.49 -32.23 2.39
C GLY A 325 30.34 -33.10 1.87
N GLY A 326 29.06 -32.75 2.07
CA GLY A 326 27.93 -33.64 1.73
C GLY A 326 26.60 -32.90 1.56
N LYS A 327 25.66 -33.54 0.86
CA LYS A 327 24.37 -33.02 0.36
C LYS A 327 23.28 -33.01 1.46
N ALA A 328 22.18 -32.28 1.21
CA ALA A 328 20.99 -32.24 2.08
C ALA A 328 19.95 -33.33 1.79
N ASP A 329 19.31 -33.87 2.84
CA ASP A 329 18.25 -34.89 2.90
C ASP A 329 16.91 -34.34 3.44
N PRO A 330 16.05 -33.75 2.59
CA PRO A 330 14.82 -33.11 3.05
C PRO A 330 13.59 -34.06 3.14
N PHE A 331 12.78 -33.89 4.19
CA PHE A 331 11.81 -34.90 4.65
C PHE A 331 10.43 -34.87 3.93
N VAL A 332 10.37 -35.61 2.82
CA VAL A 332 9.48 -36.75 2.54
C VAL A 332 10.42 -37.74 1.83
N VAL A 333 10.45 -39.03 2.17
CA VAL A 333 11.62 -39.91 1.90
C VAL A 333 12.09 -39.91 0.44
N VAL A 334 13.15 -39.14 0.15
CA VAL A 334 13.94 -39.15 -1.09
C VAL A 334 15.39 -39.02 -0.65
N THR A 335 16.17 -40.08 -0.81
CA THR A 335 17.57 -40.14 -0.36
C THR A 335 18.51 -39.40 -1.32
N GLU A 336 19.40 -38.54 -0.79
CA GLU A 336 20.60 -37.96 -1.43
C GLU A 336 20.41 -37.03 -2.66
N THR A 337 19.56 -36.00 -2.58
CA THR A 337 19.38 -35.06 -3.70
C THR A 337 19.10 -33.62 -3.27
N LEU A 338 19.76 -32.66 -3.94
CA LEU A 338 19.45 -31.23 -3.83
C LEU A 338 18.21 -30.83 -4.64
N ASN A 339 17.65 -31.77 -5.41
CA ASN A 339 16.44 -31.61 -6.20
C ASN A 339 15.44 -32.75 -5.88
N PRO A 340 14.93 -32.83 -4.65
CA PRO A 340 14.01 -33.90 -4.23
C PRO A 340 12.67 -33.80 -4.95
N ILE A 341 12.03 -34.95 -5.20
CA ILE A 341 10.67 -35.04 -5.76
C ILE A 341 9.84 -35.90 -4.82
N TRP A 342 8.85 -35.28 -4.19
CA TRP A 342 8.04 -35.91 -3.14
C TRP A 342 6.67 -36.34 -3.63
N ASN A 343 5.97 -35.48 -4.36
CA ASN A 343 4.58 -35.66 -4.77
C ASN A 343 3.65 -36.09 -3.61
N GLN A 344 3.88 -35.54 -2.41
CA GLN A 344 3.07 -35.84 -1.24
C GLN A 344 2.04 -34.75 -1.00
N THR A 345 0.79 -35.15 -0.72
CA THR A 345 -0.31 -34.24 -0.38
C THR A 345 -0.61 -34.29 1.11
N PHE A 346 -0.82 -33.11 1.68
CA PHE A 346 -1.24 -32.88 3.06
C PHE A 346 -2.55 -32.10 3.06
N ASP A 347 -3.48 -32.44 3.94
CA ASP A 347 -4.73 -31.73 4.14
C ASP A 347 -4.74 -30.97 5.46
N PHE A 348 -5.24 -29.73 5.42
CA PHE A 348 -5.35 -28.85 6.57
C PHE A 348 -6.78 -28.34 6.66
N VAL A 349 -7.39 -28.49 7.83
CA VAL A 349 -8.65 -27.80 8.14
C VAL A 349 -8.30 -26.37 8.54
N VAL A 350 -8.75 -25.41 7.73
CA VAL A 350 -8.46 -23.99 7.91
C VAL A 350 -9.71 -23.29 8.42
N GLU A 351 -9.54 -22.64 9.57
CA GLU A 351 -10.63 -22.00 10.30
C GLU A 351 -10.82 -20.55 9.90
N ASP A 352 -9.77 -19.82 9.50
CA ASP A 352 -9.88 -18.44 9.03
C ASP A 352 -8.89 -18.18 7.89
N ALA A 353 -9.24 -18.64 6.69
CA ALA A 353 -8.31 -18.66 5.56
C ALA A 353 -7.85 -17.26 5.10
N LEU A 354 -8.56 -16.19 5.45
CA LEU A 354 -8.15 -14.82 5.10
C LEU A 354 -6.99 -14.33 5.98
N HIS A 355 -6.93 -14.80 7.22
CA HIS A 355 -5.94 -14.38 8.22
C HIS A 355 -4.87 -15.43 8.48
N ASP A 356 -5.14 -16.71 8.21
CA ASP A 356 -4.16 -17.77 8.38
C ASP A 356 -3.01 -17.63 7.35
N LEU A 357 -1.82 -18.04 7.78
CA LEU A 357 -0.62 -18.16 6.96
C LEU A 357 -0.19 -19.63 6.93
N LEU A 358 0.23 -20.09 5.77
CA LEU A 358 0.91 -21.37 5.64
C LEU A 358 2.42 -21.14 5.70
N MET A 359 3.06 -21.72 6.71
CA MET A 359 4.52 -21.75 6.82
C MET A 359 5.01 -23.13 6.39
N VAL A 360 5.87 -23.16 5.38
CA VAL A 360 6.52 -24.38 4.91
C VAL A 360 8.00 -24.30 5.22
N GLU A 361 8.47 -25.22 6.05
CA GLU A 361 9.88 -25.30 6.44
C GLU A 361 10.51 -26.55 5.84
N VAL A 362 11.73 -26.38 5.32
CA VAL A 362 12.56 -27.45 4.79
C VAL A 362 13.70 -27.68 5.76
N TRP A 363 13.85 -28.94 6.18
CA TRP A 363 14.86 -29.40 7.10
C TRP A 363 15.64 -30.53 6.45
N ASP A 364 16.95 -30.47 6.58
CA ASP A 364 17.92 -31.51 6.23
C ASP A 364 17.99 -32.51 7.39
N HIS A 365 17.82 -33.81 7.12
CA HIS A 365 17.81 -34.83 8.15
C HIS A 365 19.00 -35.77 8.02
N ASP A 366 20.07 -35.44 8.75
CA ASP A 366 21.24 -36.30 8.88
C ASP A 366 21.11 -37.36 9.98
N THR A 367 21.95 -38.38 9.88
CA THR A 367 22.03 -39.51 10.84
C THR A 367 22.25 -39.07 12.29
N PHE A 368 22.74 -37.85 12.53
CA PHE A 368 23.02 -37.30 13.87
C PHE A 368 22.38 -35.92 14.14
N GLY A 369 21.47 -35.44 13.29
CA GLY A 369 20.91 -34.10 13.43
C GLY A 369 19.73 -33.79 12.51
N LYS A 370 19.14 -32.61 12.72
CA LYS A 370 18.21 -31.99 11.77
C LYS A 370 18.67 -30.56 11.58
N ASP A 371 19.13 -30.23 10.37
CA ASP A 371 19.64 -28.90 10.05
C ASP A 371 18.57 -28.13 9.27
N TYR A 372 18.30 -26.90 9.71
CA TYR A 372 17.30 -26.07 9.06
C TYR A 372 17.84 -25.55 7.72
N VAL A 373 17.14 -25.84 6.61
CA VAL A 373 17.54 -25.41 5.27
C VAL A 373 16.96 -24.04 4.97
N GLY A 374 15.65 -23.88 5.17
CA GLY A 374 14.95 -22.64 4.85
C GLY A 374 13.44 -22.78 4.97
N ARG A 375 12.72 -21.67 4.79
CA ARG A 375 11.25 -21.64 4.85
C ARG A 375 10.63 -20.76 3.79
N CYS A 376 9.35 -20.92 3.51
CA CYS A 376 8.54 -19.89 2.87
C CYS A 376 7.23 -19.69 3.65
N ILE A 377 6.74 -18.45 3.66
CA ILE A 377 5.47 -18.07 4.27
C ILE A 377 4.53 -17.64 3.17
N LEU A 378 3.33 -18.20 3.17
CA LEU A 378 2.34 -18.03 2.10
C LEU A 378 1.00 -17.60 2.69
N THR A 379 0.35 -16.65 2.02
CA THR A 379 -1.05 -16.35 2.28
C THR A 379 -1.93 -17.35 1.52
N LEU A 380 -3.19 -17.49 1.94
CA LEU A 380 -4.15 -18.34 1.25
C LEU A 380 -5.01 -17.57 0.23
N THR A 381 -4.84 -16.26 0.07
CA THR A 381 -5.72 -15.42 -0.76
C THR A 381 -5.82 -15.93 -2.20
N ARG A 382 -4.68 -16.32 -2.80
CA ARG A 382 -4.65 -16.80 -4.18
C ARG A 382 -5.40 -18.11 -4.36
N VAL A 383 -5.20 -19.09 -3.47
CA VAL A 383 -5.94 -20.37 -3.56
C VAL A 383 -7.42 -20.18 -3.27
N LEU A 384 -7.80 -19.22 -2.43
CA LEU A 384 -9.20 -18.88 -2.17
C LEU A 384 -9.90 -18.30 -3.41
N LEU A 385 -9.18 -17.55 -4.24
CA LEU A 385 -9.71 -16.92 -5.45
C LEU A 385 -9.70 -17.86 -6.65
N ASP A 386 -8.56 -18.52 -6.89
CA ASP A 386 -8.35 -19.38 -8.06
C ASP A 386 -8.92 -20.80 -7.85
N GLY A 387 -9.18 -21.19 -6.60
CA GLY A 387 -9.63 -22.53 -6.19
C GLY A 387 -8.50 -23.54 -6.13
N GLU A 388 -7.64 -23.60 -7.14
CA GLU A 388 -6.41 -24.38 -7.14
C GLU A 388 -5.32 -23.71 -7.98
N PHE A 389 -4.06 -23.81 -7.55
CA PHE A 389 -2.94 -23.29 -8.32
C PHE A 389 -1.63 -24.02 -7.98
N GLN A 390 -0.66 -23.96 -8.88
CA GLN A 390 0.69 -24.45 -8.66
C GLN A 390 1.68 -23.31 -8.89
N ASP A 391 2.70 -23.21 -8.04
CA ASP A 391 3.77 -22.22 -8.20
C ASP A 391 5.08 -22.66 -7.54
N THR A 392 6.14 -21.89 -7.80
CA THR A 392 7.50 -22.10 -7.30
C THR A 392 7.87 -21.00 -6.30
N PHE A 393 8.27 -21.38 -5.10
CA PHE A 393 8.57 -20.47 -3.99
C PHE A 393 10.04 -20.52 -3.60
N VAL A 394 10.69 -19.37 -3.51
CA VAL A 394 12.08 -19.29 -3.07
C VAL A 394 12.15 -19.48 -1.55
N LEU A 395 13.04 -20.35 -1.09
CA LEU A 395 13.28 -20.56 0.33
C LEU A 395 14.05 -19.39 0.94
N GLN A 396 13.56 -18.93 2.08
CA GLN A 396 14.14 -17.88 2.90
C GLN A 396 15.08 -18.49 3.95
N GLY A 397 16.15 -17.77 4.30
CA GLY A 397 17.20 -18.26 5.19
C GLY A 397 18.21 -19.21 4.52
N ALA A 398 17.94 -19.60 3.27
CA ALA A 398 18.79 -20.44 2.44
C ALA A 398 19.59 -19.59 1.42
N LYS A 399 20.80 -20.00 1.05
CA LYS A 399 21.58 -19.33 -0.02
C LYS A 399 20.97 -19.52 -1.41
N SER A 400 20.23 -20.61 -1.58
CA SER A 400 19.56 -21.05 -2.80
C SER A 400 18.40 -21.96 -2.37
N GLY A 401 17.58 -22.41 -3.30
CA GLY A 401 16.48 -23.32 -2.98
C GLY A 401 15.14 -22.78 -3.40
N LYS A 402 14.42 -23.59 -4.17
CA LYS A 402 13.04 -23.32 -4.57
C LYS A 402 12.19 -24.52 -4.25
N LEU A 403 10.92 -24.27 -3.94
CA LEU A 403 9.94 -25.30 -3.61
C LEU A 403 8.77 -25.21 -4.58
N ASN A 404 8.49 -26.29 -5.28
CA ASN A 404 7.35 -26.41 -6.18
C ASN A 404 6.16 -26.98 -5.40
N LEU A 405 5.13 -26.17 -5.24
CA LEU A 405 3.95 -26.50 -4.46
C LEU A 405 2.68 -26.38 -5.31
N HIS A 406 1.74 -27.29 -5.10
CA HIS A 406 0.38 -27.19 -5.63
C HIS A 406 -0.62 -27.10 -4.49
N PHE A 407 -1.56 -26.17 -4.62
CA PHE A 407 -2.58 -25.84 -3.64
C PHE A 407 -3.96 -26.09 -4.21
N LYS A 408 -4.85 -26.61 -3.38
CA LYS A 408 -6.27 -26.73 -3.71
C LYS A 408 -7.11 -26.41 -2.50
N TRP A 409 -8.08 -25.52 -2.67
CA TRP A 409 -9.01 -25.09 -1.65
C TRP A 409 -10.38 -25.73 -1.86
N THR A 410 -10.93 -26.32 -0.80
CA THR A 410 -12.30 -26.81 -0.78
C THR A 410 -13.09 -26.07 0.30
N PRO A 411 -13.95 -25.11 -0.06
CA PRO A 411 -14.69 -24.33 0.93
C PRO A 411 -15.68 -25.22 1.71
N GLN A 412 -15.74 -25.03 3.03
CA GLN A 412 -16.73 -25.64 3.92
C GLN A 412 -17.51 -24.54 4.64
N PRO A 413 -18.54 -23.96 4.00
CA PRO A 413 -19.30 -22.89 4.60
C PRO A 413 -20.14 -23.44 5.78
N ILE A 414 -19.89 -22.93 6.99
CA ILE A 414 -20.81 -23.11 8.12
C ILE A 414 -21.74 -21.92 8.14
N TYR A 415 -22.99 -22.13 7.74
CA TYR A 415 -24.06 -21.18 8.02
C TYR A 415 -24.45 -21.36 9.49
N ARG A 416 -24.19 -20.35 10.33
CA ARG A 416 -24.75 -20.33 11.69
C ARG A 416 -26.28 -20.20 11.58
N ASP A 417 -26.99 -21.31 11.72
CA ASP A 417 -28.42 -21.30 12.01
C ASP A 417 -28.63 -20.77 13.43
N ARG A 418 -29.43 -19.71 13.56
CA ARG A 418 -29.80 -19.12 14.86
C ARG A 418 -30.98 -19.83 15.55
N ASP A 419 -31.48 -20.94 15.00
CA ASP A 419 -32.75 -21.54 15.46
C ASP A 419 -32.60 -22.77 16.36
N ARG A 420 -31.49 -22.88 17.12
CA ARG A 420 -31.39 -23.85 18.22
C ARG A 420 -30.76 -23.19 19.43
N ASP A 421 -31.50 -22.28 20.04
CA ASP A 421 -31.47 -21.94 21.47
C ASP A 421 -32.61 -20.92 21.69
N GLN A 422 -33.84 -21.44 21.68
CA GLN A 422 -35.02 -20.78 22.26
C GLN A 422 -35.38 -21.46 23.57
#